data_AF-A0A397UVP0-F1
#
_entry.id   AF-A0A397UVP0-F1
#
_cell.length_a   1.000
_cell.length_b   1.000
_cell.length_c   1.000
_cell.angle_alpha   90.00
_cell.angle_beta   90.00
_cell.angle_gamma   90.00
#
_symmetry.space_group_name_H-M   'P 1'
#
loop_
_entity.id
_entity.type
_entity.pdbx_description
1 polymer ?
#
loop_
_entity_poly.entity_id
_entity_poly.type
_entity_poly.pdbx_seq_one_letter_code
_entity_poly.pdbx_strand_id
1 'polypeptide(L)'
;MSKLYIQNELPTEILIFIFKRVRFPKNLTLSCRRIAKLSNDPQVKAAWIIYQFGAAHSLFYAIKIGPSFLDVAVAQAIIAQGGILSRYFVQRLHMNFGSHDNKLIELKIAHGVGSSQLQKPQTIPWASDLPISVYIFLLKAASDKYKSDLCLKGNDMELFHFFTGGPQTIHYAPLVLAKNIDQIKDLILRFKFIPLPPKNPDNLPKNNNQENITPEEYPQKDGHENRRQLNVIARSILICKEIVNLWKEIGYYEICYDVNDLVMQGALLIMFPPQPSSRWSMPDIKIINARLTELIEVGFQLTYCVILDILLVFEKRLEQIGKILLESFAEIKHESVVNLLHHCLMETNNPKLNFKSQPVLNFMYKFLPDSPKSNLIDF
;
A
#
# COMPACT_ATOMS: atom_id res chain seq x y z
N MET A 1 30.28 43.24 2.75
CA MET A 1 30.33 41.76 2.65
C MET A 1 28.97 41.26 2.19
N SER A 2 28.84 40.86 0.92
CA SER A 2 27.61 40.30 0.39
C SER A 2 27.33 38.95 1.05
N LYS A 3 26.20 38.82 1.75
CA LYS A 3 25.64 37.49 2.04
C LYS A 3 25.16 36.91 0.70
N LEU A 4 26.08 36.28 -0.01
CA LEU A 4 25.77 35.44 -1.16
C LEU A 4 24.99 34.24 -0.63
N TYR A 5 23.66 34.33 -0.65
CA TYR A 5 22.83 33.15 -0.38
C TYR A 5 23.00 32.22 -1.58
N ILE A 6 23.61 31.05 -1.36
CA ILE A 6 23.83 29.99 -2.37
C ILE A 6 22.60 29.80 -3.29
N GLN A 7 21.39 29.93 -2.73
CA GLN A 7 20.12 29.79 -3.44
C GLN A 7 19.86 30.84 -4.55
N ASN A 8 20.50 32.01 -4.50
CA ASN A 8 20.33 33.06 -5.51
C ASN A 8 21.22 32.84 -6.74
N GLU A 9 22.30 32.09 -6.63
CA GLU A 9 23.25 31.84 -7.74
C GLU A 9 23.04 30.51 -8.45
N LEU A 10 22.34 29.56 -7.81
CA LEU A 10 22.07 28.27 -8.44
C LEU A 10 21.21 28.45 -9.71
N PRO A 11 21.53 27.74 -10.81
CA PRO A 11 20.65 27.67 -11.98
C PRO A 11 19.26 27.13 -11.60
N THR A 12 18.23 27.55 -12.34
CA THR A 12 16.84 27.17 -12.04
C THR A 12 16.65 25.65 -12.09
N GLU A 13 17.35 24.98 -12.99
CA GLU A 13 17.37 23.52 -13.16
C GLU A 13 17.85 22.82 -11.88
N ILE A 14 18.89 23.35 -11.24
CA ILE A 14 19.41 22.83 -9.98
C ILE A 14 18.42 23.07 -8.84
N LEU A 15 17.77 24.24 -8.80
CA LEU A 15 16.73 24.51 -7.81
C LEU A 15 15.53 23.56 -7.96
N ILE A 16 15.11 23.24 -9.19
CA ILE A 16 14.06 22.24 -9.44
C ILE A 16 14.51 20.86 -8.95
N PHE A 17 15.77 20.49 -9.23
CA PHE A 17 16.33 19.21 -8.82
C PHE A 17 16.41 19.05 -7.28
N ILE A 18 16.71 20.14 -6.57
CA ILE A 18 16.66 20.20 -5.11
C ILE A 18 15.20 20.13 -4.64
N PHE A 19 14.33 20.98 -5.19
CA PHE A 19 12.94 21.11 -4.77
C PHE A 19 12.21 19.78 -4.82
N LYS A 20 12.32 19.02 -5.92
CA LYS A 20 11.63 17.73 -6.07
C LYS A 20 12.02 16.69 -5.02
N ARG A 21 13.19 16.81 -4.39
CA ARG A 21 13.71 15.86 -3.39
C ARG A 21 13.34 16.21 -1.95
N VAL A 22 12.77 17.38 -1.73
CA VAL A 22 12.44 17.84 -0.39
C VAL A 22 11.10 17.25 0.03
N ARG A 23 11.09 16.54 1.16
CA ARG A 23 9.88 15.92 1.73
C ARG A 23 8.80 16.94 2.08
N PHE A 24 9.20 18.09 2.61
CA PHE A 24 8.28 19.17 3.04
C PHE A 24 8.62 20.47 2.31
N PRO A 25 8.13 20.67 1.07
CA PRO A 25 8.51 21.81 0.24
C PRO A 25 8.13 23.16 0.88
N LYS A 26 7.09 23.19 1.72
CA LYS A 26 6.62 24.41 2.40
C LYS A 26 7.73 25.14 3.15
N ASN A 27 8.57 24.42 3.89
CA ASN A 27 9.67 25.04 4.64
C ASN A 27 10.69 25.70 3.70
N LEU A 28 10.97 25.06 2.56
CA LEU A 28 11.88 25.62 1.55
C LEU A 28 11.27 26.83 0.85
N THR A 29 9.96 26.83 0.56
CA THR A 29 9.29 27.99 -0.06
C THR A 29 9.35 29.25 0.80
N LEU A 30 9.34 29.10 2.12
CA LEU A 30 9.44 30.22 3.07
C LEU A 30 10.85 30.81 3.15
N SER A 31 11.88 30.09 2.69
CA SER A 31 13.28 30.51 2.81
C SER A 31 13.71 31.54 1.76
N CYS A 32 13.11 31.53 0.56
CA CYS A 32 13.51 32.40 -0.54
C CYS A 32 12.36 32.69 -1.52
N ARG A 33 12.22 33.95 -1.94
CA ARG A 33 11.20 34.39 -2.92
C ARG A 33 11.32 33.67 -4.26
N ARG A 34 12.53 33.39 -4.73
CA ARG A 34 12.77 32.66 -5.98
C ARG A 34 12.22 31.25 -5.91
N ILE A 35 12.43 30.56 -4.78
CA ILE A 35 11.87 29.22 -4.54
C ILE A 35 10.36 29.28 -4.37
N ALA A 36 9.82 30.29 -3.68
CA ALA A 36 8.38 30.49 -3.56
C ALA A 36 7.70 30.68 -4.92
N LYS A 37 8.34 31.41 -5.84
CA LYS A 37 7.85 31.55 -7.23
C LYS A 37 7.91 30.22 -7.96
N LEU A 38 9.03 29.50 -7.84
CA LEU A 38 9.25 28.19 -8.47
C LEU A 38 8.23 27.13 -8.00
N SER A 39 7.89 27.11 -6.72
CA SER A 39 6.94 26.14 -6.15
C SER A 39 5.50 26.33 -6.61
N ASN A 40 5.19 27.49 -7.19
CA ASN A 40 3.88 27.76 -7.77
C ASN A 40 3.77 27.32 -9.24
N ASP A 41 4.90 26.96 -9.87
CA ASP A 41 4.92 26.45 -11.24
C ASP A 41 4.25 25.06 -11.31
N PRO A 42 3.24 24.85 -12.17
CA PRO A 42 2.57 23.56 -12.31
C PRO A 42 3.50 22.40 -12.69
N GLN A 43 4.52 22.66 -13.53
CA GLN A 43 5.49 21.65 -13.95
C GLN A 43 6.37 21.22 -12.77
N VAL A 44 6.73 22.16 -11.90
CA VAL A 44 7.54 21.86 -10.70
C VAL A 44 6.72 21.10 -9.66
N LYS A 45 5.46 21.49 -9.44
CA LYS A 45 4.52 20.73 -8.58
C LYS A 45 4.33 19.30 -9.07
N ALA A 46 4.12 19.13 -10.38
CA ALA A 46 3.99 17.82 -11.01
C ALA A 46 5.26 16.97 -10.84
N ALA A 47 6.43 17.54 -11.10
CA ALA A 47 7.71 16.85 -10.93
C ALA A 47 7.95 16.43 -9.47
N TRP A 48 7.57 17.29 -8.51
CA TRP A 48 7.68 16.99 -7.09
C TRP A 48 6.74 15.86 -6.67
N ILE A 49 5.45 15.92 -7.02
CA ILE A 49 4.49 14.88 -6.59
C ILE A 49 4.81 13.51 -7.19
N ILE A 50 5.23 13.47 -8.47
CA ILE A 50 5.66 12.23 -9.13
C ILE A 50 6.93 11.68 -8.47
N TYR A 51 7.88 12.54 -8.12
CA TYR A 51 9.10 12.09 -7.43
C TYR A 51 8.82 11.54 -6.02
N GLN A 52 7.91 12.17 -5.27
CA GLN A 52 7.63 11.79 -3.88
C GLN A 52 6.74 10.55 -3.76
N PHE A 53 5.81 10.34 -4.69
CA PHE A 53 4.76 9.32 -4.57
C PHE A 53 4.67 8.37 -5.76
N GLY A 54 5.62 8.45 -6.69
CA GLY A 54 5.63 7.64 -7.91
C GLY A 54 4.59 8.08 -8.94
N ALA A 55 4.75 7.58 -10.16
CA ALA A 55 3.83 7.87 -11.27
C ALA A 55 2.42 7.32 -10.99
N ALA A 56 2.35 6.13 -10.39
CA ALA A 56 1.15 5.37 -10.11
C ALA A 56 0.14 6.08 -9.20
N HIS A 57 0.61 6.73 -8.13
CA HIS A 57 -0.25 7.33 -7.11
C HIS A 57 -0.18 8.86 -7.04
N SER A 58 0.62 9.50 -7.90
CA SER A 58 0.77 10.97 -7.97
C SER A 58 -0.56 11.73 -7.97
N LEU A 59 -1.53 11.34 -8.80
CA LEU A 59 -2.85 11.98 -8.86
C LEU A 59 -3.66 11.79 -7.58
N PHE A 60 -3.61 10.60 -6.97
CA PHE A 60 -4.27 10.32 -5.70
C PHE A 60 -3.74 11.23 -4.60
N TYR A 61 -2.41 11.31 -4.44
CA TYR A 61 -1.82 12.18 -3.42
C TYR A 61 -2.00 13.67 -3.72
N ALA A 62 -1.98 14.09 -4.99
CA ALA A 62 -2.26 15.48 -5.36
C ALA A 62 -3.66 15.93 -4.90
N ILE A 63 -4.68 15.08 -5.07
CA ILE A 63 -6.04 15.34 -4.57
C ILE A 63 -6.04 15.38 -3.04
N LYS A 64 -5.38 14.43 -2.36
CA LYS A 64 -5.34 14.40 -0.89
C LYS A 64 -4.62 15.58 -0.25
N ILE A 65 -3.65 16.19 -0.93
CA ILE A 65 -3.02 17.43 -0.46
C ILE A 65 -4.03 18.58 -0.50
N GLY A 66 -4.95 18.56 -1.46
CA GLY A 66 -6.12 19.43 -1.49
C GLY A 66 -6.09 20.52 -2.56
N PRO A 67 -7.15 21.34 -2.61
CA PRO A 67 -7.42 22.27 -3.71
C PRO A 67 -6.39 23.41 -3.84
N SER A 68 -5.63 23.71 -2.78
CA SER A 68 -4.56 24.72 -2.84
C SER A 68 -3.32 24.23 -3.62
N PHE A 69 -3.15 22.92 -3.72
CA PHE A 69 -2.07 22.31 -4.48
C PHE A 69 -2.48 22.01 -5.92
N LEU A 70 -3.65 21.38 -6.10
CA LEU A 70 -4.11 20.81 -7.36
C LEU A 70 -5.16 21.68 -8.05
N ASP A 71 -4.75 22.30 -9.15
CA ASP A 71 -5.63 22.90 -10.16
C ASP A 71 -5.54 22.15 -11.49
N VAL A 72 -6.24 22.63 -12.53
CA VAL A 72 -6.25 22.00 -13.86
C VAL A 72 -4.86 21.99 -14.50
N ALA A 73 -4.06 23.05 -14.32
CA ALA A 73 -2.74 23.14 -14.91
C ALA A 73 -1.78 22.13 -14.27
N VAL A 74 -1.87 21.94 -12.94
CA VAL A 74 -1.11 20.93 -12.20
C VAL A 74 -1.55 19.53 -12.60
N ALA A 75 -2.86 19.26 -12.69
CA ALA A 75 -3.38 17.96 -13.13
C ALA A 75 -2.89 17.60 -14.54
N GLN A 76 -2.93 18.57 -15.46
CA GLN A 76 -2.42 18.42 -16.81
C GLN A 76 -0.90 18.16 -16.82
N ALA A 77 -0.13 18.91 -16.03
CA ALA A 77 1.31 18.73 -15.91
C ALA A 77 1.68 17.35 -15.34
N ILE A 78 0.93 16.84 -14.35
CA ILE A 78 1.14 15.49 -13.80
C ILE A 78 0.98 14.45 -14.90
N ILE A 79 -0.12 14.49 -15.66
CA ILE A 79 -0.37 13.52 -16.75
C ILE A 79 0.71 13.65 -17.84
N ALA A 80 1.06 14.87 -18.24
CA ALA A 80 2.07 15.12 -19.27
C ALA A 80 3.48 14.64 -18.86
N GLN A 81 3.80 14.63 -17.57
CA GLN A 81 5.06 14.15 -17.02
C GLN A 81 5.07 12.66 -16.66
N GLY A 82 4.04 11.91 -17.05
CA GLY A 82 3.98 10.46 -16.87
C GLY A 82 3.19 9.98 -15.65
N GLY A 83 2.51 10.88 -14.93
CA GLY A 83 1.52 10.48 -13.92
C GLY A 83 0.40 9.64 -14.54
N ILE A 84 0.03 8.54 -13.87
CA ILE A 84 -0.85 7.52 -14.46
C ILE A 84 -2.31 7.83 -14.15
N LEU A 85 -3.06 8.22 -15.18
CA LEU A 85 -4.52 8.27 -15.12
C LEU A 85 -5.10 6.88 -15.42
N SER A 86 -5.22 6.03 -14.41
CA SER A 86 -5.81 4.69 -14.53
C SER A 86 -7.33 4.72 -14.56
N ARG A 87 -7.94 3.72 -15.23
CA ARG A 87 -9.40 3.59 -15.25
C ARG A 87 -9.96 3.41 -13.84
N TYR A 88 -9.32 2.55 -13.04
CA TYR A 88 -9.71 2.29 -11.67
C TYR A 88 -9.67 3.53 -10.78
N PHE A 89 -8.62 4.35 -10.89
CA PHE A 89 -8.54 5.62 -10.16
C PHE A 89 -9.74 6.53 -10.46
N VAL A 90 -10.15 6.61 -11.72
CA VAL A 90 -11.29 7.44 -12.15
C VAL A 90 -12.62 6.89 -11.65
N GLN A 91 -12.80 5.56 -11.66
CA GLN A 91 -13.96 4.90 -11.04
C GLN A 91 -14.05 5.25 -9.55
N ARG A 92 -12.93 5.14 -8.82
CA ARG A 92 -12.84 5.46 -7.39
C ARG A 92 -13.03 6.96 -7.11
N LEU A 93 -12.51 7.82 -7.97
CA LEU A 93 -12.72 9.26 -7.90
C LEU A 93 -14.20 9.61 -8.08
N HIS A 94 -14.85 9.06 -9.09
CA HIS A 94 -16.27 9.29 -9.37
C HIS A 94 -17.17 8.86 -8.19
N MET A 95 -16.82 7.77 -7.49
CA MET A 95 -17.54 7.32 -6.29
C MET A 95 -17.40 8.26 -5.09
N ASN A 96 -16.33 9.04 -5.00
CA ASN A 96 -15.99 9.84 -3.81
C ASN A 96 -16.03 11.36 -4.06
N PHE A 97 -16.40 11.80 -5.25
CA PHE A 97 -16.48 13.21 -5.62
C PHE A 97 -17.78 13.87 -5.13
N GLY A 98 -17.67 15.11 -4.68
CA GLY A 98 -18.79 15.96 -4.31
C GLY A 98 -19.07 15.99 -2.81
N SER A 99 -19.59 17.13 -2.35
CA SER A 99 -19.99 17.35 -0.96
C SER A 99 -21.32 16.67 -0.68
N HIS A 100 -21.50 16.20 0.55
CA HIS A 100 -22.81 15.78 1.02
C HIS A 100 -23.64 17.00 1.46
N ASP A 101 -24.94 16.92 1.29
CA ASP A 101 -25.86 17.89 1.90
C ASP A 101 -25.98 17.60 3.40
N ASN A 102 -25.32 18.42 4.22
CA ASN A 102 -25.33 18.31 5.67
C ASN A 102 -26.76 18.40 6.24
N LYS A 103 -27.65 19.18 5.62
CA LYS A 103 -29.03 19.32 6.11
C LYS A 103 -29.82 18.05 5.87
N LEU A 104 -29.62 17.42 4.72
CA LEU A 104 -30.20 16.11 4.44
C LEU A 104 -29.67 15.03 5.39
N ILE A 105 -28.37 15.05 5.71
CA ILE A 105 -27.77 14.13 6.68
C ILE A 105 -28.43 14.31 8.05
N GLU A 106 -28.55 15.55 8.55
CA GLU A 106 -29.22 15.85 9.81
C GLU A 106 -30.66 15.32 9.84
N LEU A 107 -31.43 15.55 8.77
CA LEU A 107 -32.81 15.07 8.66
C LEU A 107 -32.90 13.54 8.64
N LYS A 108 -31.98 12.86 7.93
CA LYS A 108 -31.91 11.40 7.92
C LYS A 108 -31.63 10.82 9.31
N ILE A 109 -30.74 11.45 10.06
CA ILE A 109 -30.45 11.07 11.46
C ILE A 109 -31.69 11.31 12.33
N ALA A 110 -32.32 12.48 12.22
CA ALA A 110 -33.47 12.86 13.03
C ALA A 110 -34.70 11.98 12.81
N HIS A 111 -34.92 11.51 11.57
CA HIS A 111 -36.07 10.66 11.23
C HIS A 111 -35.76 9.16 11.28
N GLY A 112 -34.57 8.75 11.71
CA GLY A 112 -34.16 7.34 11.71
C GLY A 112 -34.11 6.71 10.31
N VAL A 113 -34.06 7.54 9.26
CA VAL A 113 -34.05 7.10 7.86
C VAL A 113 -32.59 6.95 7.43
N GLY A 114 -32.03 5.77 7.66
CA GLY A 114 -30.65 5.48 7.27
C GLY A 114 -30.09 4.22 7.89
N SER A 115 -29.12 3.59 7.22
CA SER A 115 -28.29 2.56 7.84
C SER A 115 -27.64 3.13 9.11
N SER A 116 -27.29 2.26 10.07
CA SER A 116 -26.62 2.55 11.34
C SER A 116 -25.30 3.35 11.20
N GLN A 117 -24.87 3.65 9.97
CA GLN A 117 -23.68 4.41 9.58
C GLN A 117 -23.85 5.94 9.65
N LEU A 118 -25.07 6.48 9.67
CA LEU A 118 -25.31 7.92 9.77
C LEU A 118 -25.08 8.49 11.19
N GLN A 119 -24.96 7.62 12.21
CA GLN A 119 -24.77 8.02 13.61
C GLN A 119 -23.29 8.24 14.00
N LYS A 120 -22.33 7.83 13.15
CA LYS A 120 -20.90 8.13 13.36
C LYS A 120 -20.55 9.44 12.65
N PRO A 121 -19.64 10.28 13.20
CA PRO A 121 -19.14 11.45 12.48
C PRO A 121 -18.64 10.98 11.11
N GLN A 122 -19.35 11.39 10.06
CA GLN A 122 -19.05 10.91 8.71
C GLN A 122 -17.67 11.45 8.34
N THR A 123 -16.72 10.54 8.13
CA THR A 123 -15.46 10.89 7.51
C THR A 123 -15.76 11.39 6.10
N ILE A 124 -15.32 12.62 5.83
CA ILE A 124 -15.48 13.27 4.54
C ILE A 124 -14.72 12.44 3.48
N PRO A 125 -15.34 12.06 2.35
CA PRO A 125 -14.66 11.33 1.30
C PRO A 125 -13.40 12.07 0.82
N TRP A 126 -12.33 11.33 0.53
CA TRP A 126 -11.01 11.89 0.19
C TRP A 126 -10.98 12.82 -1.03
N ALA A 127 -12.01 12.78 -1.88
CA ALA A 127 -12.13 13.59 -3.08
C ALA A 127 -13.34 14.56 -3.06
N SER A 128 -14.00 14.74 -1.91
CA SER A 128 -15.19 15.59 -1.81
C SER A 128 -14.90 17.05 -2.14
N ASP A 129 -13.72 17.54 -1.74
CA ASP A 129 -13.32 18.94 -1.82
C ASP A 129 -12.53 19.25 -3.10
N LEU A 130 -12.50 18.30 -4.04
CA LEU A 130 -11.85 18.47 -5.32
C LEU A 130 -12.56 19.58 -6.11
N PRO A 131 -11.83 20.57 -6.68
CA PRO A 131 -12.46 21.58 -7.52
C PRO A 131 -13.16 20.93 -8.71
N ILE A 132 -14.40 21.36 -9.00
CA ILE A 132 -15.21 20.79 -10.09
C ILE A 132 -14.51 20.88 -11.46
N SER A 133 -13.73 21.93 -11.69
CA SER A 133 -12.93 22.10 -12.91
C SER A 133 -11.88 21.00 -13.07
N VAL A 134 -11.21 20.61 -11.98
CA VAL A 134 -10.23 19.52 -11.97
C VAL A 134 -10.94 18.18 -12.19
N TYR A 135 -12.07 17.95 -11.51
CA TYR A 135 -12.87 16.75 -11.71
C TYR A 135 -13.31 16.58 -13.17
N ILE A 136 -13.88 17.64 -13.78
CA ILE A 136 -14.29 17.63 -15.19
C ILE A 136 -13.10 17.36 -16.11
N PHE A 137 -11.95 18.01 -15.85
CA PHE A 137 -10.73 17.78 -16.63
C PHE A 137 -10.30 16.31 -16.59
N LEU A 138 -10.17 15.72 -15.40
CA LEU A 138 -9.77 14.32 -15.24
C LEU A 138 -10.76 13.35 -15.88
N LEU A 139 -12.07 13.62 -15.73
CA LEU A 139 -13.12 12.80 -16.31
C LEU A 139 -13.10 12.85 -17.84
N LYS A 140 -12.92 14.04 -18.42
CA LYS A 140 -12.80 14.21 -19.86
C LYS A 140 -11.55 13.51 -20.40
N ALA A 141 -10.39 13.72 -19.76
CA ALA A 141 -9.16 13.03 -20.13
C ALA A 141 -9.30 11.49 -20.07
N ALA A 142 -10.02 10.97 -19.07
CA ALA A 142 -10.31 9.54 -18.96
C ALA A 142 -11.29 9.06 -20.04
N SER A 143 -12.33 9.84 -20.33
CA SER A 143 -13.30 9.55 -21.39
C SER A 143 -12.64 9.53 -22.78
N ASP A 144 -11.75 10.47 -23.06
CA ASP A 144 -11.03 10.53 -24.33
C ASP A 144 -10.08 9.33 -24.48
N LYS A 145 -9.44 8.92 -23.37
CA LYS A 145 -8.50 7.79 -23.33
C LYS A 145 -9.18 6.42 -23.42
N TYR A 146 -10.24 6.19 -22.66
CA TYR A 146 -10.88 4.87 -22.53
C TYR A 146 -12.18 4.74 -23.33
N LYS A 147 -12.75 5.85 -23.81
CA LYS A 147 -13.99 5.88 -24.62
C LYS A 147 -15.11 5.08 -23.94
N SER A 148 -15.75 4.17 -24.67
CA SER A 148 -16.80 3.28 -24.18
C SER A 148 -16.34 2.38 -23.03
N ASP A 149 -15.05 2.10 -22.91
CA ASP A 149 -14.51 1.16 -21.93
C ASP A 149 -14.25 1.80 -20.55
N LEU A 150 -14.55 3.09 -20.38
CA LEU A 150 -14.33 3.80 -19.11
C LEU A 150 -15.15 3.20 -17.96
N CYS A 151 -16.39 2.76 -18.23
CA CYS A 151 -17.28 2.11 -17.27
C CYS A 151 -17.25 2.76 -15.87
N LEU A 152 -17.74 4.01 -15.73
CA LEU A 152 -17.63 4.79 -14.49
C LEU A 152 -18.27 4.17 -13.24
N LYS A 153 -19.29 3.33 -13.43
CA LYS A 153 -19.92 2.56 -12.35
C LYS A 153 -19.26 1.19 -12.11
N GLY A 154 -18.20 0.88 -12.83
CA GLY A 154 -17.41 -0.34 -12.68
C GLY A 154 -16.46 -0.28 -11.48
N ASN A 155 -15.78 -1.40 -11.25
CA ASN A 155 -14.81 -1.58 -10.18
C ASN A 155 -13.72 -2.56 -10.64
N ASP A 156 -12.62 -2.02 -11.17
CA ASP A 156 -11.55 -2.86 -11.72
C ASP A 156 -10.87 -3.77 -10.66
N MET A 157 -10.88 -3.41 -9.38
CA MET A 157 -10.40 -4.30 -8.30
C MET A 157 -11.29 -5.53 -8.16
N GLU A 158 -12.61 -5.36 -8.24
CA GLU A 158 -13.56 -6.48 -8.22
C GLU A 158 -13.44 -7.33 -9.49
N LEU A 159 -13.29 -6.69 -10.65
CA LEU A 159 -13.03 -7.40 -11.91
C LEU A 159 -11.74 -8.24 -11.83
N PHE A 160 -10.66 -7.66 -11.30
CA PHE A 160 -9.39 -8.34 -11.05
C PHE A 160 -9.56 -9.51 -10.07
N HIS A 161 -10.35 -9.34 -9.00
CA HIS A 161 -10.69 -10.41 -8.06
C HIS A 161 -11.32 -11.62 -8.77
N PHE A 162 -12.27 -11.40 -9.68
CA PHE A 162 -12.88 -12.49 -10.43
C PHE A 162 -11.92 -13.13 -11.44
N PHE A 163 -11.16 -12.34 -12.19
CA PHE A 163 -10.21 -12.88 -13.17
C PHE A 163 -9.10 -13.72 -12.53
N THR A 164 -8.67 -13.37 -11.32
CA THR A 164 -7.63 -14.09 -10.57
C THR A 164 -8.15 -15.27 -9.74
N GLY A 165 -9.45 -15.60 -9.84
CA GLY A 165 -10.05 -16.73 -9.13
C GLY A 165 -10.25 -16.47 -7.63
N GLY A 166 -10.45 -15.21 -7.24
CA GLY A 166 -10.67 -14.79 -5.86
C GLY A 166 -11.77 -15.55 -5.10
N PRO A 167 -12.95 -15.82 -5.70
CA PRO A 167 -14.00 -16.62 -5.05
C PRO A 167 -13.65 -18.11 -4.88
N GLN A 168 -12.63 -18.59 -5.58
CA GLN A 168 -12.24 -20.00 -5.54
C GLN A 168 -11.29 -20.26 -4.35
N THR A 169 -11.11 -21.53 -3.99
CA THR A 169 -10.05 -21.93 -3.06
C THR A 169 -8.67 -21.79 -3.72
N ILE A 170 -7.61 -21.73 -2.93
CA ILE A 170 -6.25 -21.48 -3.42
C ILE A 170 -5.79 -22.54 -4.44
N HIS A 171 -6.33 -23.76 -4.37
CA HIS A 171 -5.99 -24.85 -5.30
C HIS A 171 -6.61 -24.67 -6.70
N TYR A 172 -7.79 -24.06 -6.81
CA TYR A 172 -8.48 -23.86 -8.10
C TYR A 172 -8.22 -22.49 -8.72
N ALA A 173 -7.83 -21.50 -7.92
CA ALA A 173 -7.53 -20.15 -8.42
C ALA A 173 -6.45 -20.10 -9.52
N PRO A 174 -5.38 -20.91 -9.51
CA PRO A 174 -4.39 -20.95 -10.60
C PRO A 174 -5.02 -21.26 -11.97
N LEU A 175 -6.00 -22.16 -12.03
CA LEU A 175 -6.67 -22.53 -13.29
C LEU A 175 -7.51 -21.36 -13.83
N VAL A 176 -8.20 -20.64 -12.94
CA VAL A 176 -9.00 -19.46 -13.32
C VAL A 176 -8.10 -18.33 -13.80
N LEU A 177 -7.01 -18.06 -13.08
CA LEU A 177 -6.03 -17.05 -13.45
C LEU A 177 -5.41 -17.36 -14.82
N ALA A 178 -4.98 -18.60 -15.05
CA ALA A 178 -4.42 -19.03 -16.33
C ALA A 178 -5.42 -18.88 -17.49
N LYS A 179 -6.69 -19.21 -17.26
CA LYS A 179 -7.75 -19.03 -18.25
C LYS A 179 -8.01 -17.56 -18.61
N ASN A 180 -7.81 -16.65 -17.65
CA ASN A 180 -8.11 -15.22 -17.81
C ASN A 180 -6.85 -14.35 -17.96
N ILE A 181 -5.69 -14.93 -18.26
CA ILE A 181 -4.41 -14.22 -18.19
C ILE A 181 -4.35 -13.03 -19.18
N ASP A 182 -4.97 -13.16 -20.34
CA ASP A 182 -5.00 -12.10 -21.34
C ASP A 182 -5.90 -10.94 -20.90
N GLN A 183 -7.02 -11.23 -20.24
CA GLN A 183 -7.88 -10.21 -19.64
C GLN A 183 -7.20 -9.50 -18.47
N ILE A 184 -6.39 -10.21 -17.68
CA ILE A 184 -5.57 -9.63 -16.60
C ILE A 184 -4.51 -8.70 -17.20
N LYS A 185 -3.82 -9.15 -18.25
CA LYS A 185 -2.85 -8.32 -18.98
C LYS A 185 -3.50 -7.07 -19.56
N ASP A 186 -4.67 -7.19 -20.20
CA ASP A 186 -5.38 -6.03 -20.74
C ASP A 186 -5.80 -5.06 -19.62
N LEU A 187 -6.29 -5.60 -18.49
CA LEU A 187 -6.64 -4.80 -17.31
C LEU A 187 -5.46 -3.97 -16.78
N ILE A 188 -4.29 -4.58 -16.65
CA ILE A 188 -3.09 -3.88 -16.17
C ILE A 188 -2.50 -2.98 -17.27
N LEU A 189 -2.22 -3.51 -18.45
CA LEU A 189 -1.44 -2.81 -19.47
C LEU A 189 -2.25 -1.74 -20.21
N ARG A 190 -3.49 -2.04 -20.64
CA ARG A 190 -4.34 -1.11 -21.39
C ARG A 190 -5.09 -0.17 -20.47
N PHE A 191 -5.75 -0.72 -19.43
CA PHE A 191 -6.56 0.07 -18.50
C PHE A 191 -5.76 0.65 -17.33
N LYS A 192 -4.46 0.36 -17.28
CA LYS A 192 -3.52 0.86 -16.26
C LYS A 192 -3.97 0.52 -14.84
N PHE A 193 -4.59 -0.64 -14.65
CA PHE A 193 -5.12 -1.04 -13.34
C PHE A 193 -4.03 -1.04 -12.28
N ILE A 194 -4.21 -0.17 -11.29
CA ILE A 194 -3.32 0.04 -10.15
C ILE A 194 -4.22 0.15 -8.91
N PRO A 195 -4.04 -0.70 -7.87
CA PRO A 195 -4.74 -0.52 -6.60
C PRO A 195 -4.40 0.86 -6.01
N LEU A 196 -5.36 1.50 -5.32
CA LEU A 196 -5.03 2.71 -4.55
C LEU A 196 -4.02 2.35 -3.45
N PRO A 197 -3.20 3.31 -2.99
CA PRO A 197 -2.11 2.98 -2.08
C PRO A 197 -2.66 2.45 -0.75
N PRO A 198 -1.95 1.53 -0.08
CA PRO A 198 -2.30 1.08 1.26
C PRO A 198 -2.36 2.25 2.23
N LYS A 199 -3.14 2.10 3.29
CA LYS A 199 -3.13 3.08 4.38
C LYS A 199 -1.80 2.97 5.13
N ASN A 200 -1.02 4.06 5.14
CA ASN A 200 0.21 4.08 5.92
C ASN A 200 -0.14 4.00 7.42
N PRO A 201 0.43 3.05 8.20
CA PRO A 201 0.19 2.95 9.64
C PRO A 201 0.46 4.24 10.42
N ASP A 202 1.34 5.13 9.92
CA ASP A 202 1.65 6.43 10.53
C ASP A 202 0.42 7.36 10.70
N ASN A 203 -0.66 7.14 9.94
CA ASN A 203 -1.87 7.97 9.95
C ASN A 203 -3.05 7.32 10.71
N LEU A 204 -2.85 6.20 11.40
CA LEU A 204 -3.90 5.57 12.20
C LEU A 204 -3.94 6.20 13.61
N PRO A 205 -5.12 6.65 14.11
CA PRO A 205 -5.26 6.92 15.53
C PRO A 205 -4.95 5.65 16.33
N LYS A 206 -4.10 5.79 17.36
CA LYS A 206 -3.52 4.70 18.19
C LYS A 206 -4.53 3.78 18.92
N ASN A 207 -5.83 3.94 18.70
CA ASN A 207 -6.91 3.40 19.53
C ASN A 207 -7.87 2.44 18.82
N ASN A 208 -7.43 1.68 17.82
CA ASN A 208 -8.23 0.57 17.32
C ASN A 208 -7.66 -0.75 17.84
N ASN A 209 -8.04 -1.10 19.07
CA ASN A 209 -7.92 -2.46 19.58
C ASN A 209 -8.62 -3.40 18.58
N GLN A 210 -7.90 -4.43 18.13
CA GLN A 210 -8.28 -5.45 17.15
C GLN A 210 -9.44 -6.38 17.60
N GLU A 211 -10.31 -5.95 18.52
CA GLU A 211 -11.29 -6.84 19.16
C GLU A 211 -12.75 -6.65 18.75
N ASN A 212 -13.07 -5.74 17.82
CA ASN A 212 -14.42 -5.67 17.26
C ASN A 212 -14.37 -5.38 15.76
N ILE A 213 -14.27 -6.42 14.95
CA ILE A 213 -14.29 -6.33 13.48
C ILE A 213 -15.73 -6.03 13.05
N THR A 214 -16.15 -4.77 13.13
CA THR A 214 -17.18 -4.31 12.20
C THR A 214 -16.61 -4.45 10.79
N PRO A 215 -17.38 -4.99 9.82
CA PRO A 215 -16.92 -5.07 8.43
C PRO A 215 -16.40 -3.71 7.99
N GLU A 216 -15.12 -3.63 7.59
CA GLU A 216 -14.57 -2.39 7.06
C GLU A 216 -15.37 -2.00 5.81
N GLU A 217 -15.91 -0.78 5.81
CA GLU A 217 -16.66 -0.22 4.67
C GLU A 217 -15.75 -0.22 3.43
N TYR A 218 -16.26 -0.76 2.32
CA TYR A 218 -15.56 -0.76 1.05
C TYR A 218 -16.46 -0.18 -0.05
N PRO A 219 -16.00 0.83 -0.80
CA PRO A 219 -14.70 1.53 -0.70
C PRO A 219 -14.49 2.29 0.63
N GLN A 220 -13.24 2.43 1.07
CA GLN A 220 -12.91 3.27 2.23
C GLN A 220 -13.02 4.75 1.87
N LYS A 221 -13.59 5.55 2.78
CA LYS A 221 -13.80 7.00 2.58
C LYS A 221 -12.50 7.80 2.49
N ASP A 222 -11.42 7.34 3.12
CA ASP A 222 -10.10 7.98 3.03
C ASP A 222 -9.35 7.68 1.71
N GLY A 223 -9.96 6.85 0.86
CA GLY A 223 -9.50 6.50 -0.48
C GLY A 223 -8.48 5.37 -0.52
N HIS A 224 -7.90 4.96 0.59
CA HIS A 224 -6.90 3.90 0.60
C HIS A 224 -7.52 2.51 0.33
N GLU A 225 -6.72 1.57 -0.14
CA GLU A 225 -7.16 0.17 -0.16
C GLU A 225 -7.04 -0.44 1.22
N ASN A 226 -8.06 -1.22 1.57
CA ASN A 226 -8.05 -1.99 2.80
C ASN A 226 -7.26 -3.30 2.63
N ARG A 227 -6.94 -3.92 3.76
CA ARG A 227 -6.18 -5.19 3.78
C ARG A 227 -6.88 -6.31 3.01
N ARG A 228 -8.22 -6.31 2.95
CA ARG A 228 -8.99 -7.32 2.18
C ARG A 228 -8.72 -7.21 0.68
N GLN A 229 -8.72 -6.00 0.11
CA GLN A 229 -8.44 -5.84 -1.31
C GLN A 229 -6.97 -6.01 -1.66
N LEU A 230 -6.08 -5.55 -0.78
CA LEU A 230 -4.64 -5.81 -0.98
C LEU A 230 -4.32 -7.31 -0.92
N ASN A 231 -5.07 -8.09 -0.13
CA ASN A 231 -4.97 -9.56 -0.16
C ASN A 231 -5.36 -10.18 -1.50
N VAL A 232 -6.27 -9.55 -2.28
CA VAL A 232 -6.58 -10.00 -3.64
C VAL A 232 -5.34 -9.87 -4.54
N ILE A 233 -4.67 -8.71 -4.45
CA ILE A 233 -3.43 -8.44 -5.18
C ILE A 233 -2.34 -9.43 -4.74
N ALA A 234 -2.07 -9.55 -3.43
CA ALA A 234 -1.06 -10.45 -2.90
C ALA A 234 -1.31 -11.91 -3.30
N ARG A 235 -2.55 -12.38 -3.23
CA ARG A 235 -2.93 -13.73 -3.65
C ARG A 235 -2.64 -13.99 -5.13
N SER A 236 -2.94 -13.03 -6.00
CA SER A 236 -2.65 -13.16 -7.43
C SER A 236 -1.15 -13.33 -7.71
N ILE A 237 -0.31 -12.58 -6.98
CA ILE A 237 1.16 -12.63 -7.08
C ILE A 237 1.70 -13.97 -6.57
N LEU A 238 1.13 -14.49 -5.48
CA LEU A 238 1.49 -15.81 -4.95
C LEU A 238 1.19 -16.94 -5.95
N ILE A 239 0.17 -16.78 -6.79
CA ILE A 239 -0.19 -17.73 -7.84
C ILE A 239 0.68 -17.53 -9.09
N CYS A 240 0.87 -16.29 -9.54
CA CYS A 240 1.65 -15.94 -10.73
C CYS A 240 2.47 -14.68 -10.45
N LYS A 241 3.75 -14.88 -10.10
CA LYS A 241 4.66 -13.80 -9.71
C LYS A 241 4.97 -12.85 -10.87
N GLU A 242 4.89 -13.35 -12.10
CA GLU A 242 5.19 -12.60 -13.33
C GLU A 242 4.22 -11.43 -13.55
N ILE A 243 3.03 -11.45 -12.94
CA ILE A 243 2.07 -10.33 -12.99
C ILE A 243 2.70 -9.04 -12.43
N VAL A 244 3.64 -9.14 -11.48
CA VAL A 244 4.39 -7.98 -10.96
C VAL A 244 5.06 -7.18 -12.08
N ASN A 245 5.58 -7.87 -13.10
CA ASN A 245 6.27 -7.22 -14.21
C ASN A 245 5.31 -6.37 -15.06
N LEU A 246 4.03 -6.75 -15.15
CA LEU A 246 3.01 -5.97 -15.84
C LEU A 246 2.76 -4.62 -15.15
N TRP A 247 2.76 -4.60 -13.81
CA TRP A 247 2.64 -3.34 -13.05
C TRP A 247 3.89 -2.47 -13.18
N LYS A 248 5.07 -3.07 -13.13
CA LYS A 248 6.33 -2.34 -13.35
C LYS A 248 6.41 -1.75 -14.75
N GLU A 249 5.96 -2.48 -15.78
CA GLU A 249 5.93 -2.03 -17.17
C GLU A 249 5.10 -0.74 -17.34
N ILE A 250 4.00 -0.61 -16.60
CA ILE A 250 3.17 0.59 -16.65
C ILE A 250 3.67 1.72 -15.74
N GLY A 251 4.74 1.51 -14.96
CA GLY A 251 5.33 2.51 -14.07
C GLY A 251 4.90 2.45 -12.61
N TYR A 252 4.29 1.33 -12.16
CA TYR A 252 3.99 1.08 -10.74
C TYR A 252 5.07 0.19 -10.12
N TYR A 253 6.17 0.82 -9.70
CA TYR A 253 7.35 0.13 -9.16
C TYR A 253 7.20 -0.23 -7.68
N GLU A 254 6.31 0.48 -6.98
CA GLU A 254 6.06 0.35 -5.55
C GLU A 254 5.17 -0.84 -5.20
N ILE A 255 4.63 -1.57 -6.19
CA ILE A 255 3.76 -2.74 -5.97
C ILE A 255 4.36 -3.74 -4.97
N CYS A 256 5.65 -4.08 -5.11
CA CYS A 256 6.30 -5.02 -4.21
C CYS A 256 6.38 -4.48 -2.79
N TYR A 257 6.54 -3.17 -2.62
CA TYR A 257 6.56 -2.51 -1.32
C TYR A 257 5.16 -2.46 -0.70
N ASP A 258 4.14 -2.10 -1.49
CA ASP A 258 2.77 -1.88 -1.03
C ASP A 258 2.07 -3.16 -0.54
N VAL A 259 2.44 -4.33 -1.07
CA VAL A 259 1.91 -5.63 -0.65
C VAL A 259 2.98 -6.57 -0.07
N ASN A 260 4.12 -6.03 0.36
CA ASN A 260 5.28 -6.82 0.79
C ASN A 260 4.95 -7.78 1.94
N ASP A 261 4.32 -7.26 3.00
CA ASP A 261 3.96 -8.04 4.18
C ASP A 261 2.97 -9.15 3.82
N LEU A 262 1.94 -8.84 3.03
CA LEU A 262 0.90 -9.78 2.61
C LEU A 262 1.46 -10.92 1.75
N VAL A 263 2.34 -10.61 0.81
CA VAL A 263 2.94 -11.61 -0.07
C VAL A 263 3.89 -12.51 0.72
N MET A 264 4.78 -11.93 1.53
CA MET A 264 5.74 -12.70 2.31
C MET A 264 5.05 -13.59 3.37
N GLN A 265 4.06 -13.06 4.09
CA GLN A 265 3.25 -13.83 5.03
C GLN A 265 2.43 -14.91 4.31
N GLY A 266 1.78 -14.56 3.19
CA GLY A 266 0.94 -15.46 2.43
C GLY A 266 1.71 -16.64 1.85
N ALA A 267 2.95 -16.44 1.41
CA ALA A 267 3.83 -17.51 0.95
C ALA A 267 4.06 -18.56 2.04
N LEU A 268 4.35 -18.12 3.26
CA LEU A 268 4.56 -19.01 4.40
C LEU A 268 3.24 -19.65 4.88
N LEU A 269 2.11 -18.94 4.85
CA LEU A 269 0.80 -19.50 5.20
C LEU A 269 0.37 -20.63 4.26
N ILE A 270 0.74 -20.54 2.97
CA ILE A 270 0.51 -21.62 2.00
C ILE A 270 1.38 -22.84 2.33
N MET A 271 2.64 -22.62 2.72
CA MET A 271 3.58 -23.70 3.08
C MET A 271 3.28 -24.32 4.46
N PHE A 272 2.76 -23.54 5.40
CA PHE A 272 2.41 -23.94 6.77
C PHE A 272 0.93 -23.70 7.03
N PRO A 273 0.01 -24.45 6.38
CA PRO A 273 -1.42 -24.25 6.55
C PRO A 273 -1.83 -24.41 8.03
N PRO A 274 -2.79 -23.60 8.55
CA PRO A 274 -3.29 -23.74 9.91
C PRO A 274 -3.90 -25.12 10.18
N GLN A 275 -4.48 -25.73 9.14
CA GLN A 275 -5.03 -27.08 9.15
C GLN A 275 -4.38 -27.89 8.02
N PRO A 276 -3.29 -28.60 8.30
CA PRO A 276 -2.62 -29.44 7.31
C PRO A 276 -3.52 -30.58 6.80
N SER A 277 -3.48 -30.83 5.50
CA SER A 277 -4.12 -32.03 4.93
C SER A 277 -3.28 -33.28 5.21
N SER A 278 -3.85 -34.47 5.04
CA SER A 278 -3.11 -35.74 5.15
C SER A 278 -1.97 -35.89 4.15
N ARG A 279 -1.98 -35.11 3.06
CA ARG A 279 -0.92 -35.09 2.03
C ARG A 279 0.15 -34.04 2.31
N TRP A 280 -0.02 -33.21 3.33
CA TRP A 280 0.94 -32.17 3.65
C TRP A 280 2.12 -32.78 4.43
N SER A 281 3.33 -32.44 4.00
CA SER A 281 4.58 -32.72 4.71
C SER A 281 5.23 -31.40 5.11
N MET A 282 5.89 -31.38 6.27
CA MET A 282 6.64 -30.22 6.74
C MET A 282 7.68 -29.80 5.68
N PRO A 283 7.63 -28.56 5.18
CA PRO A 283 8.67 -28.03 4.29
C PRO A 283 10.02 -28.00 5.01
N ASP A 284 11.10 -28.35 4.32
CA ASP A 284 12.45 -28.15 4.83
C ASP A 284 12.97 -26.72 4.54
N ILE A 285 14.13 -26.37 5.09
CA ILE A 285 14.76 -25.05 4.90
C ILE A 285 14.98 -24.74 3.42
N LYS A 286 15.34 -25.75 2.61
CA LYS A 286 15.61 -25.56 1.19
C LYS A 286 14.35 -25.15 0.43
N ILE A 287 13.22 -25.78 0.70
CA ILE A 287 11.92 -25.43 0.09
C ILE A 287 11.50 -24.02 0.48
N ILE A 288 11.63 -23.66 1.77
CA ILE A 288 11.29 -22.32 2.26
C ILE A 288 12.19 -21.28 1.58
N ASN A 289 13.50 -21.49 1.58
CA ASN A 289 14.47 -20.58 0.97
C ASN A 289 14.24 -20.40 -0.52
N ALA A 290 13.98 -21.50 -1.26
CA ALA A 290 13.69 -21.44 -2.69
C ALA A 290 12.46 -20.53 -2.93
N ARG A 291 11.39 -20.73 -2.17
CA ARG A 291 10.17 -19.93 -2.32
C ARG A 291 10.37 -18.46 -1.96
N LEU A 292 11.10 -18.16 -0.89
CA LEU A 292 11.38 -16.77 -0.51
C LEU A 292 12.30 -16.09 -1.53
N THR A 293 13.31 -16.79 -2.02
CA THR A 293 14.24 -16.30 -3.05
C THR A 293 13.48 -15.95 -4.33
N GLU A 294 12.56 -16.80 -4.79
CA GLU A 294 11.72 -16.52 -5.96
C GLU A 294 10.95 -15.19 -5.85
N LEU A 295 10.50 -14.82 -4.65
CA LEU A 295 9.77 -13.56 -4.41
C LEU A 295 10.76 -12.39 -4.31
N ILE A 296 11.90 -12.58 -3.65
CA ILE A 296 12.95 -11.57 -3.54
C ILE A 296 13.50 -11.17 -4.91
N GLU A 297 13.71 -12.14 -5.81
CA GLU A 297 14.13 -11.90 -7.20
C GLU A 297 13.17 -10.99 -7.97
N VAL A 298 11.87 -11.06 -7.65
CA VAL A 298 10.84 -10.22 -8.25
C VAL A 298 10.76 -8.83 -7.57
N GLY A 299 11.40 -8.64 -6.42
CA GLY A 299 11.56 -7.35 -5.74
C GLY A 299 10.91 -7.25 -4.35
N PHE A 300 10.39 -8.35 -3.81
CA PHE A 300 9.93 -8.40 -2.42
C PHE A 300 11.11 -8.40 -1.43
N GLN A 301 10.87 -8.04 -0.18
CA GLN A 301 11.92 -7.90 0.83
C GLN A 301 11.55 -8.60 2.14
N LEU A 302 12.41 -9.49 2.59
CA LEU A 302 12.35 -10.07 3.93
C LEU A 302 13.00 -9.09 4.93
N THR A 303 12.30 -8.00 5.25
CA THR A 303 12.76 -7.05 6.27
C THR A 303 12.55 -7.63 7.67
N TYR A 304 13.26 -7.08 8.67
CA TYR A 304 13.07 -7.49 10.07
C TYR A 304 11.63 -7.25 10.57
N CYS A 305 10.97 -6.19 10.09
CA CYS A 305 9.55 -5.95 10.37
C CYS A 305 8.67 -7.07 9.81
N VAL A 306 8.92 -7.50 8.57
CA VAL A 306 8.16 -8.60 7.94
C VAL A 306 8.40 -9.91 8.69
N ILE A 307 9.64 -10.18 9.12
CA ILE A 307 9.95 -11.35 9.95
C ILE A 307 9.13 -11.32 11.24
N LEU A 308 9.11 -10.20 11.95
CA LEU A 308 8.29 -10.04 13.17
C LEU A 308 6.81 -10.27 12.89
N ASP A 309 6.27 -9.68 11.83
CA ASP A 309 4.86 -9.88 11.45
C ASP A 309 4.55 -11.36 11.15
N ILE A 310 5.46 -12.06 10.49
CA ILE A 310 5.34 -13.50 10.26
C ILE A 310 5.32 -14.27 11.58
N LEU A 311 6.23 -13.94 12.51
CA LEU A 311 6.26 -14.59 13.83
C LEU A 311 4.95 -14.36 14.61
N LEU A 312 4.37 -13.15 14.52
CA LEU A 312 3.06 -12.83 15.08
C LEU A 312 1.95 -13.67 14.44
N VAL A 313 1.93 -13.80 13.11
CA VAL A 313 0.95 -14.64 12.39
C VAL A 313 1.03 -16.11 12.84
N PHE A 314 2.23 -16.60 13.13
CA PHE A 314 2.46 -17.97 13.57
C PHE A 314 2.58 -18.15 15.09
N GLU A 315 2.22 -17.14 15.89
CA GLU A 315 2.47 -17.11 17.35
C GLU A 315 2.14 -18.44 18.05
N LYS A 316 0.94 -18.98 17.79
CA LYS A 316 0.44 -20.22 18.41
C LYS A 316 1.18 -21.51 17.97
N ARG A 317 2.00 -21.43 16.93
CA ARG A 317 2.70 -22.55 16.29
C ARG A 317 4.22 -22.39 16.31
N LEU A 318 4.75 -21.33 16.93
CA LEU A 318 6.19 -21.06 16.94
C LEU A 318 7.03 -22.19 17.55
N GLU A 319 6.52 -22.89 18.58
CA GLU A 319 7.23 -24.04 19.14
C GLU A 319 7.40 -25.19 18.11
N GLN A 320 6.51 -25.29 17.12
CA GLN A 320 6.53 -26.36 16.12
C GLN A 320 7.36 -25.98 14.89
N ILE A 321 7.25 -24.74 14.41
CA ILE A 321 7.81 -24.32 13.12
C ILE A 321 8.76 -23.12 13.24
N GLY A 322 8.84 -22.47 14.39
CA GLY A 322 9.57 -21.22 14.53
C GLY A 322 11.08 -21.40 14.34
N LYS A 323 11.67 -22.52 14.81
CA LYS A 323 13.11 -22.78 14.63
C LYS A 323 13.49 -22.87 13.15
N ILE A 324 12.74 -23.66 12.37
CA ILE A 324 13.03 -23.83 10.93
C ILE A 324 12.82 -22.53 10.15
N LEU A 325 11.82 -21.72 10.55
CA LEU A 325 11.62 -20.38 9.98
C LEU A 325 12.81 -19.46 10.29
N LEU A 326 13.27 -19.41 11.54
CA LEU A 326 14.40 -18.56 11.93
C LEU A 326 15.70 -18.97 11.22
N GLU A 327 15.98 -20.27 11.10
CA GLU A 327 17.14 -20.78 10.36
C GLU A 327 17.07 -20.39 8.88
N SER A 328 15.90 -20.57 8.25
CA SER A 328 15.65 -20.14 6.87
C SER A 328 15.83 -18.62 6.67
N PHE A 329 15.27 -17.80 7.56
CA PHE A 329 15.41 -16.34 7.47
C PHE A 329 16.85 -15.89 7.64
N ALA A 330 17.59 -16.51 8.55
CA ALA A 330 19.01 -16.24 8.77
C ALA A 330 19.86 -16.58 7.53
N GLU A 331 19.57 -17.73 6.88
CA GLU A 331 20.22 -18.11 5.62
C GLU A 331 19.94 -17.12 4.49
N ILE A 332 18.68 -16.71 4.28
CA ILE A 332 18.28 -15.72 3.28
C ILE A 332 18.92 -14.35 3.54
N LYS A 333 19.07 -13.98 4.81
CA LYS A 333 19.66 -12.71 5.24
C LYS A 333 21.19 -12.74 5.30
N HIS A 334 21.81 -13.90 5.10
CA HIS A 334 23.24 -14.14 5.24
C HIS A 334 23.81 -13.69 6.59
N GLU A 335 23.10 -13.98 7.67
CA GLU A 335 23.51 -13.66 9.04
C GLU A 335 23.26 -14.83 9.99
N SER A 336 23.76 -14.75 11.23
CA SER A 336 23.44 -15.75 12.26
C SER A 336 22.03 -15.54 12.79
N VAL A 337 21.39 -16.61 13.29
CA VAL A 337 20.07 -16.52 13.97
C VAL A 337 20.11 -15.51 15.11
N VAL A 338 21.22 -15.45 15.86
CA VAL A 338 21.41 -14.48 16.95
C VAL A 338 21.38 -13.04 16.45
N ASN A 339 22.09 -12.73 15.36
CA ASN A 339 22.11 -11.38 14.78
C ASN A 339 20.75 -10.99 14.19
N LEU A 340 20.11 -11.94 13.48
CA LEU A 340 18.75 -11.78 12.96
C LEU A 340 17.77 -11.37 14.07
N LEU A 341 17.82 -12.08 15.21
CA LEU A 341 16.93 -11.84 16.35
C LEU A 341 17.24 -10.51 17.03
N HIS A 342 18.50 -10.11 17.18
CA HIS A 342 18.84 -8.77 17.68
C HIS A 342 18.27 -7.67 16.80
N HIS A 343 18.39 -7.79 15.48
CA HIS A 343 17.79 -6.83 14.55
C HIS A 343 16.27 -6.81 14.63
N CYS A 344 15.62 -7.98 14.76
CA CYS A 344 14.18 -8.05 14.99
C CYS A 344 13.78 -7.39 16.32
N LEU A 345 14.52 -7.61 17.41
CA LEU A 345 14.23 -6.98 18.70
C LEU A 345 14.29 -5.45 18.61
N MET A 346 15.23 -4.88 17.84
CA MET A 346 15.29 -3.43 17.63
C MET A 346 14.02 -2.90 16.95
N GLU A 347 13.46 -3.66 16.00
CA GLU A 347 12.21 -3.30 15.31
C GLU A 347 10.97 -3.44 16.19
N THR A 348 11.02 -4.10 17.36
CA THR A 348 9.84 -4.15 18.26
C THR A 348 9.44 -2.76 18.77
N ASN A 349 10.39 -1.82 18.82
CA ASN A 349 10.15 -0.42 19.14
C ASN A 349 9.61 0.38 17.95
N ASN A 350 9.50 -0.21 16.77
CA ASN A 350 9.01 0.47 15.58
C ASN A 350 7.52 0.78 15.75
N PRO A 351 7.12 2.07 15.73
CA PRO A 351 5.73 2.46 15.93
C PRO A 351 4.79 1.88 14.86
N LYS A 352 5.31 1.46 13.70
CA LYS A 352 4.51 0.88 12.61
C LYS A 352 4.00 -0.53 12.90
N LEU A 353 4.72 -1.30 13.72
CA LEU A 353 4.38 -2.71 14.01
C LEU A 353 3.37 -2.85 15.15
N ASN A 354 3.20 -1.82 16.00
CA ASN A 354 2.39 -1.88 17.22
C ASN A 354 2.57 -3.20 17.99
N PHE A 355 3.83 -3.65 18.10
CA PHE A 355 4.18 -4.97 18.59
C PHE A 355 3.90 -5.07 20.11
N LYS A 356 3.11 -6.08 20.53
CA LYS A 356 2.73 -6.30 21.94
C LYS A 356 2.73 -7.77 22.37
N SER A 357 3.24 -8.69 21.53
CA SER A 357 3.14 -10.13 21.81
C SER A 357 4.28 -10.62 22.71
N GLN A 358 3.97 -10.84 23.98
CA GLN A 358 4.90 -11.46 24.93
C GLN A 358 5.29 -12.90 24.53
N PRO A 359 4.36 -13.75 24.02
CA PRO A 359 4.73 -15.09 23.54
C PRO A 359 5.80 -15.07 22.45
N VAL A 360 5.70 -14.16 21.48
CA VAL A 360 6.71 -14.03 20.42
C VAL A 360 8.06 -13.58 20.97
N LEU A 361 8.08 -12.61 21.90
CA LEU A 361 9.33 -12.20 22.56
C LEU A 361 9.98 -13.35 23.31
N ASN A 362 9.20 -14.06 24.13
CA ASN A 362 9.69 -15.20 24.89
C ASN A 362 10.26 -16.27 23.97
N PHE A 363 9.59 -16.54 22.85
CA PHE A 363 10.10 -17.45 21.83
C PHE A 363 11.45 -16.99 21.26
N MET A 364 11.58 -15.72 20.88
CA MET A 364 12.84 -15.17 20.36
C MET A 364 13.98 -15.24 21.38
N TYR A 365 13.72 -14.91 22.66
CA TYR A 365 14.74 -14.94 23.71
C TYR A 365 15.31 -16.33 23.97
N LYS A 366 14.57 -17.42 23.71
CA LYS A 366 15.08 -18.80 23.84
C LYS A 366 16.33 -19.08 22.98
N PHE A 367 16.53 -18.33 21.91
CA PHE A 367 17.63 -18.51 20.95
C PHE A 367 18.78 -17.51 21.15
N LEU A 368 18.69 -16.63 22.15
CA LEU A 368 19.74 -15.65 22.46
C LEU A 368 20.61 -16.13 23.63
N PRO A 369 21.96 -16.08 23.49
CA PRO A 369 22.88 -16.56 24.53
C PRO A 369 22.78 -15.74 25.83
N ASP A 370 22.44 -14.44 25.72
CA ASP A 370 22.36 -13.49 26.83
C ASP A 370 20.94 -13.31 27.38
N SER A 371 20.01 -14.22 27.07
CA SER A 371 18.64 -14.10 27.57
C SER A 371 18.67 -14.08 29.11
N PRO A 372 18.01 -13.11 29.77
CA PRO A 372 17.78 -13.23 31.20
C PRO A 372 16.99 -14.52 31.38
N LYS A 373 17.61 -15.55 31.99
CA LYS A 373 16.91 -16.78 32.34
C LYS A 373 15.62 -16.36 33.03
N SER A 374 14.50 -16.54 32.33
CA SER A 374 13.21 -16.10 32.83
C SER A 374 13.00 -16.79 34.17
N ASN A 375 12.88 -16.00 35.24
CA ASN A 375 12.07 -16.41 36.37
C ASN A 375 10.68 -16.65 35.78
N LEU A 376 10.38 -17.93 35.55
CA LEU A 376 9.04 -18.45 35.32
C LEU A 376 8.19 -17.91 36.47
N ILE A 377 7.40 -16.88 36.20
CA ILE A 377 6.24 -16.56 37.00
C ILE A 377 5.08 -17.07 36.16
N ASP A 378 4.63 -18.27 36.52
CA ASP A 378 3.33 -18.80 36.13
C ASP A 378 2.25 -17.79 36.56
N PHE A 379 1.42 -17.35 35.61
CA PHE A 379 0.07 -16.85 35.84
C PHE A 379 -0.83 -17.29 34.69
#